data_AF-A0A210QKT4-F1
#
_entry.id   AF-A0A210QKT4-F1
#
_cell.length_a   1.000
_cell.length_b   1.000
_cell.length_c   1.000
_cell.angle_alpha   90.00
_cell.angle_beta   90.00
_cell.angle_gamma   90.00
#
_symmetry.space_group_name_H-M   'P 1'
#
loop_
_entity.id
_entity.type
_entity.pdbx_description
1 polymer ?
#
loop_
_entity_poly.entity_id
_entity_poly.type
_entity_poly.pdbx_seq_one_letter_code
_entity_poly.pdbx_strand_id
1 'polypeptide(L)'
;MANYAYPDSWSRRQGLVAGDPRVKVAIGLHPHKVGRGRHLIAFLQQLRDPACTAIGEVGIDLTSNCSCAGQCPKPAECRQQVTRDQVTTLTTVLQGAVVEGGDRPVIINCKDGGSGRAAQEALGCFQRVPGASTLALHWHCFTGSVEDIEAWRQLLPNLHIGRGFDLWRADIRLADFKRQHLGGFPSTDFFLAITRPQEGPS
;
A
#
# COMPACT_ATOMS: atom_id res chain seq x y z
N MET A 1 -3.39 9.28 -11.53
CA MET A 1 -4.40 8.45 -10.84
C MET A 1 -3.76 7.11 -10.59
N ALA A 2 -3.73 6.61 -9.35
CA ALA A 2 -3.29 5.23 -9.12
C ALA A 2 -4.45 4.30 -9.48
N ASN A 3 -4.22 3.41 -10.44
CA ASN A 3 -5.24 2.48 -10.90
C ASN A 3 -5.18 1.22 -10.05
N TYR A 4 -6.02 1.17 -9.01
CA TYR A 4 -6.16 -0.01 -8.15
C TYR A 4 -7.30 -0.89 -8.61
N ALA A 5 -7.01 -2.11 -9.03
CA ALA A 5 -8.03 -3.11 -9.29
C ALA A 5 -8.27 -3.94 -8.01
N TYR A 6 -9.52 -4.03 -7.60
CA TYR A 6 -9.92 -5.06 -6.65
C TYR A 6 -10.05 -6.40 -7.36
N PRO A 7 -9.86 -7.53 -6.66
CA PRO A 7 -9.89 -8.84 -7.31
C PRO A 7 -11.19 -9.15 -8.06
N ASP A 8 -12.32 -8.72 -7.53
CA ASP A 8 -13.65 -8.87 -8.14
C ASP A 8 -13.87 -7.97 -9.37
N SER A 9 -13.08 -6.90 -9.51
CA SER A 9 -13.18 -5.94 -10.60
C SER A 9 -12.09 -6.08 -11.67
N TRP A 10 -11.12 -6.97 -11.45
CA TRP A 10 -9.92 -7.07 -12.29
C TRP A 10 -10.24 -7.37 -13.75
N SER A 11 -11.12 -8.34 -14.03
CA SER A 11 -11.50 -8.71 -15.40
C SER A 11 -12.09 -7.55 -16.21
N ARG A 12 -12.85 -6.66 -15.56
CA ARG A 12 -13.39 -5.45 -16.22
C ARG A 12 -12.31 -4.43 -16.52
N ARG A 13 -11.23 -4.39 -15.73
CA ARG A 13 -10.13 -3.43 -15.89
C ARG A 13 -9.05 -3.90 -16.85
N GLN A 14 -8.92 -5.21 -17.10
CA GLN A 14 -7.98 -5.75 -18.09
C GLN A 14 -8.15 -5.10 -19.47
N GLY A 15 -9.39 -4.86 -19.92
CA GLY A 15 -9.66 -4.18 -21.18
C GLY A 15 -9.16 -2.72 -21.24
N LEU A 16 -9.15 -2.03 -20.10
CA LEU A 16 -8.62 -0.65 -20.00
C LEU A 16 -7.09 -0.64 -20.05
N VAL A 17 -6.42 -1.64 -19.47
CA VAL A 17 -4.96 -1.76 -19.48
C VAL A 17 -4.45 -2.18 -20.85
N ALA A 18 -5.17 -3.08 -21.54
CA ALA A 18 -4.78 -3.55 -22.86
C ALA A 18 -4.75 -2.43 -23.93
N GLY A 19 -5.49 -1.34 -23.71
CA GLY A 19 -5.58 -0.22 -24.66
C GLY A 19 -4.42 0.78 -24.63
N ASP A 20 -3.59 0.81 -23.56
CA ASP A 20 -2.46 1.74 -23.46
C ASP A 20 -1.31 1.14 -22.61
N PRO A 21 -0.14 0.82 -23.20
CA PRO A 21 0.97 0.18 -22.49
C PRO A 21 1.58 1.05 -21.38
N ARG A 22 1.29 2.35 -21.36
CA ARG A 22 1.72 3.30 -20.31
C ARG A 22 0.87 3.17 -19.05
N VAL A 23 -0.33 2.59 -19.14
CA VAL A 23 -1.20 2.36 -17.99
C VAL A 23 -0.71 1.12 -17.25
N LYS A 24 -0.25 1.34 -16.02
CA LYS A 24 0.16 0.29 -15.08
C LYS A 24 -0.92 0.13 -14.02
N VAL A 25 -1.16 -1.11 -13.59
CA VAL A 25 -2.19 -1.43 -12.58
C VAL A 25 -1.58 -2.18 -11.41
N ALA A 26 -2.02 -1.78 -10.23
CA ALA A 26 -1.82 -2.52 -9.01
C ALA A 26 -3.09 -3.32 -8.70
N ILE A 27 -2.94 -4.61 -8.40
CA ILE A 27 -4.04 -5.44 -7.89
C ILE A 27 -3.84 -5.57 -6.39
N GLY A 28 -4.88 -5.29 -5.61
CA GLY A 28 -4.77 -5.18 -4.15
C GLY A 28 -6.06 -5.52 -3.41
N LEU A 29 -5.89 -6.01 -2.18
CA LEU A 29 -6.97 -6.15 -1.21
C LEU A 29 -6.83 -5.07 -0.13
N HIS A 30 -7.39 -3.90 -0.41
CA HIS A 30 -7.32 -2.73 0.48
C HIS A 30 -7.82 -3.09 1.90
N PRO A 31 -7.18 -2.62 2.99
CA PRO A 31 -7.52 -3.01 4.37
C PRO A 31 -9.02 -2.86 4.73
N HIS A 32 -9.70 -1.84 4.20
CA HIS A 32 -11.16 -1.64 4.37
C HIS A 32 -12.04 -2.77 3.79
N LYS A 33 -11.49 -3.63 2.94
CA LYS A 33 -12.21 -4.72 2.26
C LYS A 33 -11.88 -6.09 2.86
N VAL A 34 -10.98 -6.14 3.83
CA VAL A 34 -10.59 -7.36 4.53
C VAL A 34 -11.77 -7.87 5.39
N GLY A 35 -11.86 -9.20 5.57
CA GLY A 35 -12.99 -9.87 6.23
C GLY A 35 -14.02 -10.46 5.26
N ARG A 36 -13.87 -10.22 3.95
CA ARG A 36 -14.68 -10.86 2.89
C ARG A 36 -13.90 -12.03 2.29
N GLY A 37 -13.90 -13.18 2.98
CA GLY A 37 -13.00 -14.32 2.74
C GLY A 37 -12.86 -14.84 1.29
N ARG A 38 -13.79 -14.53 0.38
CA ARG A 38 -13.66 -14.89 -1.05
C ARG A 38 -12.60 -14.08 -1.81
N HIS A 39 -12.18 -12.93 -1.29
CA HIS A 39 -11.33 -12.00 -2.02
C HIS A 39 -9.85 -12.39 -1.99
N LEU A 40 -9.39 -13.08 -0.94
CA LEU A 40 -7.98 -13.45 -0.79
C LEU A 40 -7.54 -14.52 -1.78
N ILE A 41 -8.35 -15.57 -2.00
CA ILE A 41 -8.01 -16.63 -2.97
C ILE A 41 -7.94 -16.05 -4.38
N ALA A 42 -8.95 -15.26 -4.78
CA ALA A 42 -8.97 -14.60 -6.08
C ALA A 42 -7.76 -13.67 -6.27
N PHE A 43 -7.40 -12.91 -5.22
CA PHE A 43 -6.21 -12.06 -5.22
C PHE A 43 -4.94 -12.86 -5.46
N LEU A 44 -4.73 -13.97 -4.74
CA LEU A 44 -3.54 -14.80 -4.88
C LEU A 44 -3.42 -15.41 -6.29
N GLN A 45 -4.55 -15.80 -6.90
CA GLN A 45 -4.55 -16.27 -8.29
C GLN A 45 -4.13 -15.15 -9.26
N GLN A 46 -4.58 -13.92 -9.01
CA GLN A 46 -4.27 -12.76 -9.85
C GLN A 46 -2.85 -12.24 -9.68
N LEU A 47 -2.14 -12.60 -8.60
CA LEU A 47 -0.72 -12.35 -8.51
C LEU A 47 0.05 -13.00 -9.66
N ARG A 48 -0.46 -14.04 -10.33
CA ARG A 48 0.23 -14.65 -11.48
C ARG A 48 -0.08 -13.97 -12.82
N ASP A 49 -0.97 -12.98 -12.84
CA ASP A 49 -1.34 -12.27 -14.06
C ASP A 49 -0.21 -11.33 -14.51
N PRO A 50 0.31 -11.45 -15.74
CA PRO A 50 1.38 -10.59 -16.23
C PRO A 50 0.97 -9.12 -16.41
N ALA A 51 -0.33 -8.82 -16.53
CA ALA A 51 -0.83 -7.44 -16.58
C ALA A 51 -0.86 -6.78 -15.18
N CYS A 52 -0.69 -7.57 -14.11
CA CYS A 52 -0.49 -7.06 -12.76
C CYS A 52 0.95 -6.57 -12.59
N THR A 53 1.14 -5.24 -12.59
CA THR A 53 2.47 -4.62 -12.55
C THR A 53 2.93 -4.21 -11.16
N ALA A 54 2.03 -4.24 -10.17
CA ALA A 54 2.30 -3.94 -8.77
C ALA A 54 1.30 -4.68 -7.87
N ILE A 55 1.69 -4.93 -6.62
CA ILE A 55 0.88 -5.64 -5.64
C ILE A 55 0.37 -4.63 -4.62
N GLY A 56 -0.92 -4.32 -4.65
CA GLY A 56 -1.54 -3.38 -3.71
C GLY A 56 -2.69 -2.60 -4.33
N GLU A 57 -3.38 -1.77 -3.56
CA GLU A 57 -3.05 -1.35 -2.19
C GLU A 57 -3.42 -2.43 -1.16
N VAL A 58 -2.49 -2.73 -0.25
CA VAL A 58 -2.67 -3.61 0.92
C VAL A 58 -2.12 -2.93 2.16
N GLY A 59 -2.44 -3.41 3.35
CA GLY A 59 -1.84 -2.87 4.58
C GLY A 59 -2.78 -2.91 5.77
N ILE A 60 -2.62 -1.94 6.67
CA ILE A 60 -3.35 -1.82 7.93
C ILE A 60 -4.05 -0.47 7.99
N ASP A 61 -5.36 -0.48 8.19
CA ASP A 61 -6.17 0.72 8.40
C ASP A 61 -7.02 0.58 9.66
N LEU A 62 -6.59 1.27 10.72
CA LEU A 62 -7.21 1.33 12.03
C LEU A 62 -8.24 2.48 12.15
N THR A 63 -8.46 3.24 11.07
CA THR A 63 -9.53 4.25 10.99
C THR A 63 -10.86 3.64 10.55
N SER A 64 -10.84 2.38 10.13
CA SER A 64 -12.03 1.62 9.76
C SER A 64 -12.95 1.39 10.96
N ASN A 65 -14.25 1.62 10.75
CA ASN A 65 -15.27 1.24 11.72
C ASN A 65 -15.54 -0.28 11.73
N CYS A 66 -16.30 -0.73 12.73
CA CYS A 66 -16.92 -2.07 12.74
C CYS A 66 -17.51 -2.38 11.36
N SER A 67 -17.29 -3.58 10.82
CA SER A 67 -17.96 -4.05 9.60
C SER A 67 -19.45 -4.35 9.81
N CYS A 68 -19.92 -4.19 11.05
CA CYS A 68 -21.27 -4.38 11.52
C CYS A 68 -22.18 -3.30 10.94
N ALA A 69 -23.18 -3.68 10.15
CA ALA A 69 -24.18 -2.76 9.64
C ALA A 69 -25.10 -2.29 10.79
N GLY A 70 -24.76 -1.17 11.45
CA GLY A 70 -25.58 -0.56 12.50
C GLY A 70 -24.95 -0.55 13.89
N GLN A 71 -25.76 -0.68 14.94
CA GLN A 71 -25.30 -0.73 16.33
C GLN A 71 -24.66 -2.08 16.63
N CYS A 72 -23.33 -2.12 16.51
CA CYS A 72 -22.58 -3.27 17.01
C CYS A 72 -22.74 -3.38 18.53
N PRO A 73 -23.16 -4.53 19.08
CA PRO A 73 -23.24 -4.73 20.52
C PRO A 73 -21.86 -4.71 21.19
N LYS A 74 -20.79 -4.94 20.43
CA LYS A 74 -19.41 -5.05 20.92
C LYS A 74 -18.38 -4.42 19.95
N PRO A 75 -18.40 -3.09 19.78
CA PRO A 75 -17.61 -2.42 18.75
C PRO A 75 -16.09 -2.56 18.96
N ALA A 76 -15.63 -2.67 20.21
CA ALA A 76 -14.21 -2.86 20.51
C ALA A 76 -13.70 -4.24 20.04
N GLU A 77 -14.42 -5.32 20.39
CA GLU A 77 -14.07 -6.68 19.97
C GLU A 77 -14.10 -6.82 18.44
N CYS A 78 -15.08 -6.21 17.77
CA CYS A 78 -15.14 -6.25 16.32
C CYS A 78 -13.98 -5.47 15.67
N ARG A 79 -13.62 -4.28 16.18
CA ARG A 79 -12.44 -3.55 15.68
C ARG A 79 -11.17 -4.40 15.83
N GLN A 80 -11.00 -5.06 16.97
CA GLN A 80 -9.88 -5.98 17.17
C GLN A 80 -9.90 -7.17 16.20
N GLN A 81 -11.07 -7.72 15.87
CA GLN A 81 -11.18 -8.76 14.85
C GLN A 81 -10.80 -8.24 13.47
N VAL A 82 -11.30 -7.06 13.07
CA VAL A 82 -10.94 -6.43 11.79
C VAL A 82 -9.43 -6.20 11.68
N THR A 83 -8.79 -5.69 12.75
CA THR A 83 -7.33 -5.54 12.78
C THR A 83 -6.62 -6.89 12.61
N ARG A 84 -7.07 -7.94 13.32
CA ARG A 84 -6.50 -9.30 13.16
C ARG A 84 -6.64 -9.80 11.73
N ASP A 85 -7.81 -9.62 11.12
CA ASP A 85 -8.04 -10.06 9.74
C ASP A 85 -7.13 -9.31 8.75
N GLN A 86 -6.92 -8.00 8.94
CA GLN A 86 -5.99 -7.18 8.14
C GLN A 86 -4.54 -7.67 8.30
N VAL A 87 -4.10 -7.95 9.53
CA VAL A 87 -2.76 -8.48 9.82
C VAL A 87 -2.55 -9.85 9.17
N THR A 88 -3.52 -10.77 9.31
CA THR A 88 -3.49 -12.08 8.66
C THR A 88 -3.43 -11.93 7.14
N THR A 89 -4.29 -11.09 6.58
CA THR A 89 -4.34 -10.84 5.14
C THR A 89 -3.02 -10.28 4.63
N LEU A 90 -2.49 -9.22 5.24
CA LEU A 90 -1.22 -8.62 4.85
C LEU A 90 -0.09 -9.66 4.91
N THR A 91 -0.03 -10.46 5.98
CA THR A 91 0.96 -11.52 6.12
C THR A 91 0.87 -12.52 4.96
N THR A 92 -0.34 -12.99 4.61
CA THR A 92 -0.54 -13.90 3.48
C THR A 92 -0.21 -13.26 2.13
N VAL A 93 -0.54 -11.99 1.93
CA VAL A 93 -0.18 -11.26 0.71
C VAL A 93 1.33 -11.15 0.57
N LEU A 94 2.04 -10.83 1.65
CA LEU A 94 3.51 -10.73 1.64
C LEU A 94 4.15 -12.08 1.31
N GLN A 95 3.65 -13.18 1.87
CA GLN A 95 4.09 -14.53 1.50
C GLN A 95 3.89 -14.79 0.01
N GLY A 96 2.72 -14.47 -0.53
CA GLY A 96 2.43 -14.58 -1.95
C GLY A 96 3.33 -13.69 -2.81
N ALA A 97 3.61 -12.46 -2.37
CA ALA A 97 4.48 -11.52 -3.06
C ALA A 97 5.94 -12.01 -3.10
N VAL A 98 6.44 -12.60 -2.01
CA VAL A 98 7.80 -13.19 -1.99
C VAL A 98 7.92 -14.37 -2.96
N VAL A 99 6.91 -15.24 -3.01
CA VAL A 99 6.98 -16.47 -3.81
C VAL A 99 6.63 -16.24 -5.28
N GLU A 100 5.59 -15.45 -5.54
CA GLU A 100 4.98 -15.30 -6.86
C GLU A 100 5.14 -13.87 -7.41
N GLY A 101 5.48 -12.90 -6.57
CA GLY A 101 5.49 -11.48 -6.91
C GLY A 101 6.60 -11.06 -7.87
N GLY A 102 7.69 -11.82 -7.99
CA GLY A 102 8.84 -11.43 -8.80
C GLY A 102 9.36 -10.05 -8.38
N ASP A 103 9.72 -9.21 -9.36
CA ASP A 103 10.24 -7.85 -9.10
C ASP A 103 9.14 -6.78 -8.92
N ARG A 104 7.88 -7.19 -8.75
CA ARG A 104 6.76 -6.23 -8.68
C ARG A 104 6.76 -5.50 -7.35
N PRO A 105 6.64 -4.17 -7.34
CA PRO A 105 6.59 -3.42 -6.10
C PRO A 105 5.31 -3.70 -5.33
N VAL A 106 5.42 -3.79 -4.01
CA VAL A 106 4.28 -3.81 -3.10
C VAL A 106 3.91 -2.37 -2.74
N ILE A 107 2.62 -2.05 -2.82
CA ILE A 107 2.06 -0.76 -2.42
C ILE A 107 1.35 -0.94 -1.08
N ILE A 108 1.91 -0.35 -0.04
CA ILE A 108 1.42 -0.45 1.34
C ILE A 108 0.65 0.82 1.75
N ASN A 109 -0.42 0.63 2.50
CA ASN A 109 -1.21 1.66 3.15
C ASN A 109 -1.26 1.40 4.65
N CYS A 110 -0.89 2.43 5.41
CA CYS A 110 -0.92 2.40 6.86
C CYS A 110 -1.66 3.65 7.33
N LYS A 111 -2.80 3.48 8.00
CA LYS A 111 -3.63 4.61 8.45
C LYS A 111 -4.22 4.36 9.82
N ASP A 112 -4.04 5.32 10.73
CA ASP A 112 -4.51 5.20 12.12
C ASP A 112 -4.74 6.54 12.84
N GLY A 113 -4.90 7.63 12.08
CA GLY A 113 -5.07 8.96 12.67
C GLY A 113 -3.80 9.54 13.31
N GLY A 114 -2.62 9.01 12.99
CA GLY A 114 -1.32 9.55 13.43
C GLY A 114 -0.74 8.86 14.67
N SER A 115 -1.28 7.70 15.08
CA SER A 115 -0.80 6.99 16.27
C SER A 115 0.47 6.17 16.04
N GLY A 116 0.87 5.94 14.78
CA GLY A 116 1.97 5.06 14.38
C GLY A 116 1.67 3.55 14.50
N ARG A 117 0.60 3.16 15.20
CA ARG A 117 0.18 1.76 15.36
C ARG A 117 -0.07 1.03 14.04
N ALA A 118 -0.71 1.64 13.05
CA ALA A 118 -0.93 0.95 11.76
C ALA A 118 0.41 0.62 11.09
N ALA A 119 1.37 1.52 11.17
CA ALA A 119 2.71 1.31 10.65
C ALA A 119 3.45 0.21 11.44
N GLN A 120 3.35 0.20 12.77
CA GLN A 120 3.97 -0.82 13.61
C GLN A 120 3.41 -2.22 13.33
N GLU A 121 2.08 -2.37 13.22
CA GLU A 121 1.44 -3.65 12.90
C GLU A 121 1.85 -4.15 11.51
N ALA A 122 1.92 -3.26 10.52
CA ALA A 122 2.38 -3.60 9.18
C ALA A 122 3.86 -4.01 9.17
N LEU A 123 4.74 -3.26 9.86
CA LEU A 123 6.16 -3.61 10.00
C LEU A 123 6.34 -4.98 10.66
N GLY A 124 5.54 -5.29 11.69
CA GLY A 124 5.51 -6.59 12.33
C GLY A 124 5.06 -7.72 11.39
N CYS A 125 4.31 -7.44 10.31
CA CYS A 125 4.03 -8.42 9.26
C CYS A 125 5.28 -8.69 8.40
N PHE A 126 6.01 -7.64 7.99
CA PHE A 126 7.25 -7.79 7.22
C PHE A 126 8.32 -8.59 8.00
N GLN A 127 8.46 -8.34 9.30
CA GLN A 127 9.40 -9.08 10.15
C GLN A 127 9.09 -10.58 10.24
N ARG A 128 7.81 -10.96 10.16
CA ARG A 128 7.36 -12.35 10.28
C ARG A 128 7.46 -13.15 8.97
N VAL A 129 7.65 -12.50 7.83
CA VAL A 129 7.67 -13.15 6.52
C VAL A 129 9.10 -13.22 5.99
N PRO A 130 9.72 -14.41 5.97
CA PRO A 130 11.05 -14.59 5.39
C PRO A 130 11.09 -14.08 3.95
N GLY A 131 12.13 -13.32 3.61
CA GLY A 131 12.31 -12.72 2.29
C GLY A 131 11.51 -11.44 2.05
N ALA A 132 10.59 -11.03 2.93
CA ALA A 132 9.81 -9.81 2.69
C ALA A 132 10.68 -8.53 2.68
N SER A 133 11.88 -8.57 3.25
CA SER A 133 12.83 -7.45 3.22
C SER A 133 13.49 -7.19 1.86
N THR A 134 13.41 -8.15 0.92
CA THR A 134 13.95 -7.96 -0.44
C THR A 134 12.94 -7.27 -1.36
N LEU A 135 11.67 -7.24 -0.99
CA LEU A 135 10.61 -6.65 -1.80
C LEU A 135 10.84 -5.15 -2.01
N ALA A 136 10.63 -4.68 -3.24
CA ALA A 136 10.49 -3.26 -3.50
C ALA A 136 9.17 -2.79 -2.88
N LEU A 137 9.22 -1.76 -2.03
CA LEU A 137 8.07 -1.31 -1.26
C LEU A 137 7.78 0.16 -1.51
N HIS A 138 6.52 0.49 -1.76
CA HIS A 138 6.03 1.86 -1.83
C HIS A 138 4.99 2.09 -0.74
N TRP A 139 5.31 2.93 0.26
CA TRP A 139 4.35 3.40 1.24
C TRP A 139 3.55 4.56 0.65
N HIS A 140 2.32 4.24 0.24
CA HIS A 140 1.38 5.18 -0.36
C HIS A 140 0.81 6.14 0.70
N CYS A 141 0.63 7.41 0.32
CA CYS A 141 0.03 8.45 1.16
C CYS A 141 0.57 8.48 2.60
N PHE A 142 1.90 8.49 2.74
CA PHE A 142 2.55 8.51 4.03
C PHE A 142 2.14 9.74 4.85
N THR A 143 1.62 9.51 6.04
CA THR A 143 1.29 10.53 7.05
C THR A 143 1.92 10.23 8.42
N GLY A 144 2.90 9.33 8.47
CA GLY A 144 3.59 8.92 9.70
C GLY A 144 4.71 9.90 10.10
N SER A 145 5.56 9.47 11.03
CA SER A 145 6.69 10.26 11.53
C SER A 145 8.04 9.89 10.89
N VAL A 146 9.07 10.70 11.09
CA VAL A 146 10.42 10.36 10.60
C VAL A 146 10.93 9.06 11.25
N GLU A 147 10.60 8.86 12.52
CA GLU A 147 10.92 7.65 13.27
C GLU A 147 10.28 6.40 12.64
N ASP A 148 9.06 6.49 12.12
CA ASP A 148 8.44 5.39 11.35
C ASP A 148 9.26 5.06 10.10
N ILE A 149 9.70 6.10 9.35
CA ILE A 149 10.51 5.90 8.14
C ILE A 149 11.84 5.22 8.49
N GLU A 150 12.51 5.68 9.55
CA GLU A 150 13.79 5.14 9.98
C GLU A 150 13.65 3.67 10.42
N ALA A 151 12.64 3.36 11.25
CA ALA A 151 12.36 2.00 11.68
C ALA A 151 12.07 1.06 10.49
N TRP A 152 11.29 1.53 9.51
CA TRP A 152 11.00 0.72 8.32
C TRP A 152 12.23 0.54 7.43
N ARG A 153 13.06 1.57 7.23
CA ARG A 153 14.26 1.48 6.39
C ARG A 153 15.32 0.53 6.94
N GLN A 154 15.40 0.37 8.25
CA GLN A 154 16.29 -0.63 8.86
C GLN A 154 15.95 -2.05 8.41
N LEU A 155 14.67 -2.35 8.22
CA LEU A 155 14.20 -3.65 7.76
C LEU A 155 14.06 -3.74 6.23
N LEU A 156 13.64 -2.64 5.60
CA LEU A 156 13.17 -2.57 4.22
C LEU A 156 14.02 -1.54 3.47
N PRO A 157 15.24 -1.90 3.04
CA PRO A 157 16.15 -0.96 2.38
C PRO A 157 15.59 -0.42 1.05
N ASN A 158 14.68 -1.17 0.41
CA ASN A 158 14.01 -0.81 -0.84
C ASN A 158 12.70 -0.02 -0.62
N LEU A 159 12.58 0.70 0.49
CA LEU A 159 11.39 1.50 0.84
C LEU A 159 11.38 2.85 0.12
N HIS A 160 10.31 3.09 -0.63
CA HIS A 160 9.94 4.37 -1.22
C HIS A 160 8.74 4.99 -0.49
N ILE A 161 8.82 6.28 -0.21
CA ILE A 161 7.75 7.03 0.49
C ILE A 161 6.98 7.88 -0.51
N GLY A 162 5.68 7.61 -0.66
CA GLY A 162 4.75 8.43 -1.42
C GLY A 162 4.11 9.50 -0.54
N ARG A 163 4.10 10.75 -1.01
CA ARG A 163 3.36 11.83 -0.34
C ARG A 163 1.99 12.03 -0.99
N GLY A 164 0.95 12.06 -0.16
CA GLY A 164 -0.39 12.48 -0.58
C GLY A 164 -0.49 13.99 -0.76
N PHE A 165 -1.55 14.45 -1.44
CA PHE A 165 -1.81 15.87 -1.68
C PHE A 165 -2.08 16.68 -0.39
N ASP A 166 -2.53 16.03 0.69
CA ASP A 166 -2.95 16.72 1.93
C ASP A 166 -1.81 17.38 2.72
N LEU A 167 -0.54 17.08 2.39
CA LEU A 167 0.63 17.60 3.12
C LEU A 167 1.17 18.94 2.62
N TRP A 168 0.62 19.53 1.55
CA TRP A 168 1.00 20.88 1.09
C TRP A 168 0.63 22.02 2.06
N ARG A 169 0.02 21.72 3.22
CA ARG A 169 -0.37 22.70 4.25
C ARG A 169 0.53 22.73 5.49
N ALA A 170 1.51 21.83 5.61
CA ALA A 170 2.35 21.74 6.81
C ALA A 170 3.84 21.52 6.47
N ASP A 171 4.43 22.46 5.74
CA ASP A 171 5.86 22.47 5.45
C ASP A 171 6.63 23.25 6.52
N ILE A 172 7.62 22.60 7.16
CA ILE A 172 8.91 23.19 7.59
C ILE A 172 9.89 22.08 8.04
N ARG A 173 9.44 20.96 8.65
CA ARG A 173 10.37 19.98 9.27
C ARG A 173 11.01 18.94 8.35
N LEU A 174 10.46 18.66 7.16
CA LEU A 174 10.99 17.60 6.27
C LEU A 174 12.05 18.08 5.27
N ALA A 175 12.14 19.40 5.03
CA ALA A 175 13.12 19.98 4.12
C ALA A 175 14.55 19.85 4.67
N ASP A 176 14.71 19.90 5.99
CA ASP A 176 16.01 19.78 6.66
C ASP A 176 16.55 18.34 6.65
N PHE A 177 15.68 17.34 6.79
CA PHE A 177 16.06 15.92 6.72
C PHE A 177 16.59 15.52 5.33
N LYS A 178 15.96 16.01 4.25
CA LYS A 178 16.44 15.79 2.87
C LYS A 178 17.85 16.31 2.64
N ARG A 179 18.22 17.40 3.33
CA ARG A 179 19.51 18.06 3.15
C ARG A 179 20.65 17.34 3.88
N GLN A 180 20.34 16.64 4.97
CA GLN A 180 21.34 15.98 5.83
C GLN A 180 21.61 14.52 5.47
N HIS A 181 20.66 13.78 4.90
CA HIS A 181 20.76 12.31 4.84
C HIS A 181 20.54 11.66 3.47
N LEU A 182 20.13 12.41 2.45
CA LEU A 182 19.76 11.84 1.14
C LEU A 182 20.62 12.41 0.01
N GLY A 183 21.95 12.34 0.16
CA GLY A 183 22.94 12.73 -0.85
C GLY A 183 22.44 12.55 -2.29
N GLY A 184 22.51 13.65 -3.05
CA GLY A 184 21.74 13.89 -4.27
C GLY A 184 21.60 12.67 -5.18
N PHE A 185 20.38 12.15 -5.27
CA PHE A 185 19.97 11.23 -6.33
C PHE A 185 19.29 12.01 -7.45
N PRO A 186 19.62 11.76 -8.72
CA PRO A 186 18.92 12.35 -9.85
C PRO A 186 17.54 11.69 -10.04
N SER A 187 16.54 12.56 -10.28
CA SER A 187 15.22 12.34 -10.90
C SER A 187 14.34 11.19 -10.37
N THR A 188 13.34 11.42 -9.52
CA THR A 188 11.93 11.77 -9.86
C THR A 188 11.17 10.90 -10.86
N ASP A 189 11.78 9.99 -11.62
CA ASP A 189 11.10 9.46 -12.83
C ASP A 189 10.35 8.14 -12.63
N PHE A 190 10.42 7.53 -11.44
CA PHE A 190 9.73 6.25 -11.23
C PHE A 190 8.29 6.37 -10.70
N PHE A 191 7.85 7.53 -10.18
CA PHE A 191 6.49 7.69 -9.62
C PHE A 191 5.84 9.06 -9.85
N LEU A 192 6.42 9.95 -10.66
CA LEU A 192 5.83 11.27 -10.97
C LEU A 192 4.86 11.26 -12.17
N ALA A 193 4.31 10.09 -12.55
CA ALA A 193 3.29 9.97 -13.61
C ALA A 193 1.85 9.78 -13.06
N ILE A 194 1.59 10.17 -11.80
CA ILE A 194 0.29 9.93 -11.16
C ILE A 194 -0.55 11.21 -11.02
N THR A 195 -0.11 12.41 -11.44
CA THR A 195 -0.86 13.64 -11.08
C THR A 195 -0.97 14.80 -12.08
N ARG A 196 -0.54 14.70 -13.35
CA ARG A 196 -0.86 15.78 -14.31
C ARG A 196 -2.04 15.40 -15.21
N PRO A 197 -3.16 16.14 -15.21
CA PRO A 197 -3.97 16.24 -16.42
C PRO A 197 -3.08 16.89 -17.49
N GLN A 198 -2.99 16.29 -18.68
CA GLN A 198 -2.47 17.03 -19.82
C GLN A 198 -3.55 18.03 -20.24
N GLU A 199 -3.23 19.32 -20.13
CA GLU A 199 -3.90 20.34 -20.93
C GLU A 199 -3.62 19.99 -22.40
N GLY A 200 -4.69 19.75 -23.17
CA GLY A 200 -4.59 19.51 -24.60
C GLY A 200 -4.20 20.78 -25.36
N PRO A 201 -3.60 20.66 -26.56
CA PRO A 201 -3.26 21.82 -27.36
C PRO A 201 -4.54 22.48 -27.89
N SER A 202 -4.61 23.80 -27.73
CA SER A 202 -5.54 24.72 -28.39
C SER A 202 -5.21 24.92 -29.87
#